data_AF-A0A8T2QHI6-F1
#
_entry.id   AF-A0A8T2QHI6-F1
#
_cell.length_a   1.000
_cell.length_b   1.000
_cell.length_c   1.000
_cell.angle_alpha   90.00
_cell.angle_beta   90.00
_cell.angle_gamma   90.00
#
_symmetry.space_group_name_H-M   'P 1'
#
loop_
_entity.id
_entity.type
_entity.pdbx_description
1 polymer ?
#
loop_
_entity_poly.entity_id
_entity_poly.type
_entity_poly.pdbx_seq_one_letter_code
_entity_poly.pdbx_strand_id
1 'polypeptide(L)'
;MMIFFREGTSPVLSLRYYTTRLWIGTPPQEFALIVDTGSTITYVPCSSCTQCGTHQDPWFKPESSTTYKPVECGPSCSFCDSDKHQCKYVRRYAEMSTSEGLLGTDLLSFGNFSTIEPERLVFGCETAESGDIHDQRADGIMGLGRGAYSIVDQLINSNAMTASFSLCYGGMGQGGGAMVMGAIPNPPQMVFTKSDFRRSAYYNLELHQVIVAGTPLAVDPVVFDSKFGTVIDSGTTYAYFPDIAYKAFTQALSQQVKLDRIDGPDSHYPDVCYGGAGT
;
A
#
# COMPACT_ATOMS: atom_id res chain seq x y z
N MET A 1 -8.31 -16.09 1.97
CA MET A 1 -6.98 -15.72 2.49
C MET A 1 -6.05 -15.54 1.30
N MET A 2 -5.20 -14.52 1.30
CA MET A 2 -4.16 -14.33 0.28
C MET A 2 -2.79 -14.39 0.98
N ILE A 3 -1.75 -14.81 0.27
CA ILE A 3 -0.39 -14.96 0.82
C ILE A 3 0.44 -13.75 0.39
N PHE A 4 1.15 -13.15 1.35
CA PHE A 4 2.10 -12.10 1.03
C PHE A 4 3.46 -12.66 0.70
N PHE A 5 4.12 -12.01 -0.24
CA PHE A 5 5.52 -12.17 -0.53
C PHE A 5 6.24 -10.90 -0.13
N ARG A 6 7.36 -11.05 0.58
CA ARG A 6 8.25 -9.92 0.83
C ARG A 6 9.21 -9.83 -0.35
N GLU A 7 9.26 -8.65 -0.97
CA GLU A 7 10.24 -8.38 -2.00
C GLU A 7 11.57 -7.93 -1.39
N GLY A 8 12.69 -8.36 -2.00
CA GLY A 8 14.05 -8.04 -1.56
C GLY A 8 14.67 -8.98 -0.50
N THR A 9 15.81 -9.59 -0.84
CA THR A 9 16.58 -10.51 0.03
C THR A 9 17.84 -9.90 0.65
N SER A 10 18.19 -8.66 0.31
CA SER A 10 19.45 -8.03 0.75
C SER A 10 19.25 -7.21 2.02
N PRO A 11 20.10 -7.38 3.05
CA PRO A 11 19.94 -6.70 4.33
C PRO A 11 20.09 -5.18 4.27
N VAL A 12 20.68 -4.63 3.21
CA VAL A 12 21.11 -3.21 3.21
C VAL A 12 20.26 -2.30 2.33
N LEU A 13 19.70 -2.72 1.18
CA LEU A 13 19.14 -1.75 0.22
C LEU A 13 18.04 -2.27 -0.74
N SER A 14 17.45 -3.44 -0.54
CA SER A 14 16.36 -3.90 -1.42
C SER A 14 14.98 -3.40 -0.94
N LEU A 15 14.19 -2.86 -1.87
CA LEU A 15 12.78 -2.46 -1.75
C LEU A 15 12.00 -3.34 -0.75
N ARG A 16 11.33 -2.75 0.26
CA ARG A 16 10.75 -3.48 1.41
C ARG A 16 9.23 -3.31 1.52
N TYR A 17 8.52 -3.72 0.49
CA TYR A 17 7.07 -3.82 0.52
C TYR A 17 6.62 -5.29 0.51
N TYR A 18 5.34 -5.49 0.84
CA TYR A 18 4.68 -6.78 0.73
C TYR A 18 3.78 -6.77 -0.49
N THR A 19 3.95 -7.77 -1.36
CA THR A 19 3.09 -7.97 -2.52
C THR A 19 2.15 -9.14 -2.31
N THR A 20 1.04 -9.13 -3.01
CA THR A 20 0.13 -10.27 -3.18
C THR A 20 -0.14 -10.51 -4.65
N ARG A 21 -0.51 -11.74 -5.00
CA ARG A 21 -0.91 -12.10 -6.36
C ARG A 21 -2.39 -11.79 -6.61
N LEU A 22 -2.67 -11.14 -7.72
CA LEU A 22 -4.01 -10.85 -8.23
C LEU A 22 -4.06 -11.26 -9.70
N TRP A 23 -5.18 -11.85 -10.13
CA TRP A 23 -5.37 -12.22 -11.52
C TRP A 23 -6.51 -11.40 -12.13
N ILE A 24 -6.29 -10.85 -13.32
CA ILE A 24 -7.21 -9.94 -14.01
C ILE A 24 -7.52 -10.49 -15.40
N GLY A 25 -8.80 -10.61 -15.74
CA GLY A 25 -9.26 -10.91 -17.09
C GLY A 25 -9.62 -12.36 -17.40
N THR A 26 -10.03 -12.60 -18.65
CA THR A 26 -10.39 -13.92 -19.18
C THR A 26 -9.72 -14.16 -20.54
N PRO A 27 -8.73 -15.06 -20.67
CA PRO A 27 -8.13 -15.85 -19.58
C PRO A 27 -7.39 -14.95 -18.56
N PRO A 28 -7.22 -15.41 -17.30
CA PRO A 28 -6.62 -14.59 -16.26
C PRO A 28 -5.14 -14.27 -16.52
N GLN A 29 -4.76 -13.01 -16.34
CA GLN A 29 -3.38 -12.49 -16.38
C GLN A 29 -2.92 -12.19 -14.95
N GLU A 30 -1.74 -12.64 -14.54
CA GLU A 30 -1.25 -12.58 -13.16
C GLU A 30 -0.37 -11.36 -12.89
N PHE A 31 -0.55 -10.72 -11.73
CA PHE A 31 0.23 -9.56 -11.29
C PHE A 31 0.57 -9.68 -9.80
N ALA A 32 1.77 -9.25 -9.40
CA ALA A 32 2.10 -9.00 -8.01
C ALA A 32 1.98 -7.52 -7.67
N LEU A 33 1.05 -7.23 -6.77
CA LEU A 33 0.70 -5.87 -6.41
C LEU A 33 1.11 -5.57 -4.98
N ILE A 34 1.65 -4.39 -4.75
CA ILE A 34 1.91 -3.87 -3.40
C ILE A 34 0.58 -3.76 -2.66
N VAL A 35 0.54 -4.29 -1.45
CA VAL A 35 -0.65 -4.23 -0.60
C VAL A 35 -0.62 -2.93 0.17
N ASP A 36 -1.51 -2.01 -0.18
CA ASP A 36 -1.38 -0.61 0.21
C ASP A 36 -2.67 -0.05 0.81
N THR A 37 -2.67 0.13 2.13
CA THR A 37 -3.77 0.77 2.88
C THR A 37 -3.78 2.30 2.77
N GLY A 38 -2.72 2.89 2.22
CA GLY A 38 -2.57 4.30 1.90
C GLY A 38 -3.12 4.70 0.52
N SER A 39 -3.47 3.76 -0.35
CA SER A 39 -4.08 4.08 -1.67
C SER A 39 -5.52 3.59 -1.84
N THR A 40 -6.26 4.27 -2.70
CA THR A 40 -7.72 4.09 -2.89
C THR A 40 -8.08 3.50 -4.26
N ILE A 41 -7.09 3.00 -5.00
CA ILE A 41 -7.28 2.42 -6.32
C ILE A 41 -6.31 1.26 -6.52
N THR A 42 -6.78 0.19 -7.15
CA THR A 42 -5.93 -0.89 -7.65
C THR A 42 -5.59 -0.63 -9.11
N TYR A 43 -4.33 -0.77 -9.51
CA TYR A 43 -3.89 -0.56 -10.90
C TYR A 43 -2.71 -1.44 -11.28
N VAL A 44 -2.57 -1.63 -12.60
CA VAL A 44 -1.47 -2.33 -13.27
C VAL A 44 -1.11 -1.61 -14.58
N PRO A 45 0.15 -1.68 -15.04
CA PRO A 45 0.58 -1.18 -16.34
C PRO A 45 -0.10 -1.98 -17.44
N CYS A 46 -0.56 -1.24 -18.45
CA CYS A 46 -1.19 -1.82 -19.61
C CYS A 46 -0.25 -1.85 -20.82
N SER A 47 -0.57 -2.72 -21.78
CA SER A 47 0.13 -2.86 -23.05
C SER A 47 0.22 -1.55 -23.86
N SER A 48 -0.68 -0.60 -23.61
CA SER A 48 -0.69 0.75 -24.18
C SER A 48 0.20 1.76 -23.45
N CYS A 49 0.85 1.38 -22.35
CA CYS A 49 1.70 2.29 -21.60
C CYS A 49 2.92 2.74 -22.41
N THR A 50 3.19 4.04 -22.38
CA THR A 50 4.31 4.65 -23.11
C THR A 50 5.40 5.19 -22.17
N GLN A 51 5.09 5.31 -20.88
CA GLN A 51 5.95 5.88 -19.84
C GLN A 51 5.88 5.02 -18.57
N CYS A 52 5.98 3.70 -18.72
CA CYS A 52 6.08 2.76 -17.61
C CYS A 52 7.43 2.05 -17.65
N GLY A 53 7.92 1.71 -16.47
CA GLY A 53 9.08 0.90 -16.25
C GLY A 53 8.85 -0.56 -16.59
N THR A 54 9.91 -1.33 -16.35
CA THR A 54 9.85 -2.80 -16.49
C THR A 54 9.70 -3.40 -15.11
N HIS A 55 8.53 -3.97 -14.87
CA HIS A 55 8.24 -4.71 -13.65
C HIS A 55 8.48 -6.21 -13.85
N GLN A 56 8.14 -7.00 -12.84
CA GLN A 56 8.47 -8.43 -12.84
C GLN A 56 7.57 -9.29 -13.73
N ASP A 57 6.30 -8.93 -13.91
CA ASP A 57 5.34 -9.66 -14.72
C ASP A 57 4.93 -8.84 -15.97
N PRO A 58 4.45 -9.49 -17.05
CA PRO A 58 4.04 -8.78 -18.26
C PRO A 58 2.88 -7.81 -18.01
N TRP A 59 2.91 -6.67 -18.69
CA TRP A 59 1.83 -5.69 -18.65
C TRP A 59 0.48 -6.30 -19.05
N PHE A 60 -0.60 -5.80 -18.44
CA PHE A 60 -1.95 -6.21 -18.74
C PHE A 60 -2.30 -5.91 -20.20
N LYS A 61 -2.89 -6.88 -20.89
CA LYS A 61 -3.35 -6.77 -22.27
C LYS A 61 -4.88 -6.74 -22.30
N PRO A 62 -5.52 -5.56 -22.34
CA PRO A 62 -6.97 -5.46 -22.42
C PRO A 62 -7.55 -6.24 -23.59
N GLU A 63 -6.89 -6.20 -24.75
CA GLU A 63 -7.29 -6.88 -25.98
C GLU A 63 -7.25 -8.41 -25.90
N SER A 64 -6.50 -8.94 -24.93
CA SER A 64 -6.40 -10.39 -24.69
C SER A 64 -7.43 -10.90 -23.69
N SER A 65 -8.24 -10.02 -23.07
CA SER A 65 -9.29 -10.39 -22.13
C SER A 65 -10.68 -10.26 -22.76
N THR A 66 -11.42 -11.37 -22.84
CA THR A 66 -12.80 -11.36 -23.36
C THR A 66 -13.81 -10.69 -22.42
N THR A 67 -13.41 -10.40 -21.17
CA THR A 67 -14.27 -9.82 -20.13
C THR A 67 -13.93 -8.37 -19.80
N TYR A 68 -12.87 -7.82 -20.39
CA TYR A 68 -12.48 -6.43 -20.24
C TYR A 68 -13.54 -5.49 -20.82
N LYS A 69 -13.85 -4.41 -20.09
CA LYS A 69 -14.65 -3.30 -20.60
C LYS A 69 -14.06 -1.96 -20.13
N PRO A 70 -13.88 -0.99 -21.04
CA PRO A 70 -13.48 0.36 -20.62
C PRO A 70 -14.57 0.98 -19.76
N VAL A 71 -14.18 1.77 -18.74
CA VAL A 71 -15.13 2.59 -17.98
C VAL A 71 -15.39 3.86 -18.76
N GLU A 72 -16.59 4.00 -19.31
CA GLU A 72 -16.96 5.16 -20.10
C GLU A 72 -16.91 6.46 -19.27
N CYS A 73 -16.54 7.56 -19.93
CA CYS A 73 -16.64 8.89 -19.35
C CYS A 73 -18.11 9.24 -19.09
N GLY A 74 -18.44 9.65 -17.88
CA GLY A 74 -19.80 9.99 -17.49
C GLY A 74 -19.86 10.77 -16.18
N PRO A 75 -21.07 11.02 -15.63
CA PRO A 75 -21.24 11.83 -14.42
C PRO A 75 -20.53 11.29 -13.18
N SER A 76 -20.30 9.98 -13.11
CA SER A 76 -19.57 9.30 -12.04
C SER A 76 -18.04 9.35 -12.19
N CYS A 77 -17.54 9.86 -13.32
CA CYS A 77 -16.14 9.98 -13.62
C CYS A 77 -15.64 11.41 -13.37
N SER A 78 -14.62 11.57 -12.53
CA SER A 78 -14.08 12.90 -12.21
C SER A 78 -13.22 13.50 -13.33
N PHE A 79 -12.48 12.68 -14.07
CA PHE A 79 -11.58 13.11 -15.12
C PHE A 79 -11.72 12.19 -16.32
N CYS A 80 -11.89 12.72 -17.51
CA CYS A 80 -11.93 11.91 -18.72
C CYS A 80 -10.69 12.12 -19.57
N ASP A 81 -10.43 11.17 -20.46
CA ASP A 81 -9.45 11.33 -21.52
C ASP A 81 -9.79 12.50 -22.46
N SER A 82 -8.85 12.84 -23.33
CA SER A 82 -8.97 14.00 -24.23
C SER A 82 -10.21 13.94 -25.13
N ASP A 83 -10.58 12.74 -25.56
CA ASP A 83 -11.75 12.50 -26.42
C ASP A 83 -13.05 12.31 -25.62
N LYS A 84 -12.98 12.36 -24.28
CA LYS A 84 -14.10 12.16 -23.35
C LYS A 84 -14.85 10.84 -23.57
N HIS A 85 -14.13 9.79 -23.95
CA HIS A 85 -14.68 8.45 -24.13
C HIS A 85 -14.46 7.60 -22.89
N GLN A 86 -13.33 7.73 -22.21
CA GLN A 86 -12.95 6.85 -21.11
C GLN A 86 -12.58 7.64 -19.85
N CYS A 87 -12.90 7.07 -18.70
CA CYS A 87 -12.57 7.65 -17.41
C CYS A 87 -11.07 7.53 -17.13
N LYS A 88 -10.42 8.62 -16.73
CA LYS A 88 -9.02 8.70 -16.34
C LYS A 88 -8.89 8.72 -14.82
N TYR A 89 -7.84 8.09 -14.31
CA TYR A 89 -7.39 8.29 -12.94
C TYR A 89 -5.98 8.90 -12.93
N VAL A 90 -5.71 9.68 -11.89
CA VAL A 90 -4.39 10.23 -11.60
C VAL A 90 -4.17 10.12 -10.10
N ARG A 91 -2.99 9.65 -9.70
CA ARG A 91 -2.55 9.55 -8.31
C ARG A 91 -1.15 10.13 -8.17
N ARG A 92 -0.96 10.85 -7.07
CA ARG A 92 0.32 11.37 -6.62
C ARG A 92 0.54 10.87 -5.21
N TYR A 93 1.70 10.30 -4.97
CA TYR A 93 2.08 9.70 -3.70
C TYR A 93 2.93 10.64 -2.86
N ALA A 94 3.18 10.27 -1.61
CA ALA A 94 3.86 11.11 -0.63
C ALA A 94 5.34 11.33 -0.98
N GLU A 95 5.97 10.32 -1.56
CA GLU A 95 7.31 10.30 -2.14
C GLU A 95 7.39 11.02 -3.50
N MET A 96 6.28 11.65 -3.92
CA MET A 96 6.16 12.50 -5.12
C MET A 96 6.07 11.76 -6.46
N SER A 97 6.14 10.43 -6.44
CA SER A 97 5.80 9.57 -7.58
C SER A 97 4.36 9.80 -8.05
N THR A 98 4.12 9.52 -9.33
CA THR A 98 2.79 9.61 -9.93
C THR A 98 2.42 8.34 -10.67
N SER A 99 1.13 8.01 -10.67
CA SER A 99 0.52 6.95 -11.48
C SER A 99 -0.69 7.55 -12.19
N GLU A 100 -0.79 7.36 -13.50
CA GLU A 100 -1.97 7.76 -14.26
C GLU A 100 -2.33 6.78 -15.37
N GLY A 101 -3.62 6.72 -15.65
CA GLY A 101 -4.12 5.80 -16.66
C GLY A 101 -5.63 5.87 -16.83
N LEU A 102 -6.16 4.88 -17.53
CA LEU A 102 -7.58 4.80 -17.86
C LEU A 102 -8.24 3.75 -16.96
N LEU A 103 -9.46 4.00 -16.52
CA LEU A 103 -10.23 3.03 -15.75
C LEU A 103 -10.82 1.97 -16.67
N GLY A 104 -10.68 0.72 -16.28
CA GLY A 104 -11.32 -0.43 -16.90
C GLY A 104 -12.05 -1.26 -15.86
N THR A 105 -12.97 -2.11 -16.32
CA THR A 105 -13.54 -3.19 -15.51
C THR A 105 -13.17 -4.53 -16.09
N ASP A 106 -12.83 -5.47 -15.23
CA ASP A 106 -12.64 -6.85 -15.63
C ASP A 106 -12.92 -7.79 -14.44
N LEU A 107 -12.85 -9.10 -14.66
CA LEU A 107 -12.93 -10.09 -13.59
C LEU A 107 -11.59 -10.15 -12.85
N LEU A 108 -11.63 -9.83 -11.56
CA LEU A 108 -10.51 -9.91 -10.64
C LEU A 108 -10.69 -11.15 -9.77
N SER A 109 -9.64 -11.96 -9.65
CA SER A 109 -9.64 -13.16 -8.81
C SER A 109 -8.42 -13.21 -7.89
N PHE A 110 -8.61 -13.81 -6.72
CA PHE A 110 -7.74 -13.63 -5.53
C PHE A 110 -6.90 -14.86 -5.20
N GLY A 111 -6.69 -15.74 -6.18
CA GLY A 111 -5.94 -16.99 -6.03
C GLY A 111 -6.66 -18.07 -5.24
N ASN A 112 -6.07 -19.27 -5.24
CA ASN A 112 -6.72 -20.50 -4.77
C ASN A 112 -6.93 -20.59 -3.25
N PHE A 113 -6.30 -19.71 -2.47
CA PHE A 113 -6.49 -19.64 -1.01
C PHE A 113 -7.64 -18.70 -0.61
N SER A 114 -8.22 -17.99 -1.57
CA SER A 114 -9.39 -17.15 -1.37
C SER A 114 -10.67 -17.95 -1.62
N THR A 115 -11.69 -17.66 -0.81
CA THR A 115 -13.06 -18.14 -1.04
C THR A 115 -13.91 -17.08 -1.75
N ILE A 116 -13.31 -15.93 -2.08
CA ILE A 116 -13.96 -14.89 -2.88
C ILE A 116 -13.89 -15.33 -4.33
N GLU A 117 -15.06 -15.56 -4.93
CA GLU A 117 -15.20 -15.86 -6.36
C GLU A 117 -14.72 -14.67 -7.21
N PRO A 118 -14.41 -14.88 -8.51
CA PRO A 118 -14.02 -13.78 -9.38
C PRO A 118 -15.10 -12.70 -9.46
N GLU A 119 -14.72 -11.47 -9.13
CA GLU A 119 -15.64 -10.32 -9.08
C GLU A 119 -15.33 -9.33 -10.19
N ARG A 120 -16.38 -8.70 -10.75
CA ARG A 120 -16.20 -7.64 -11.74
C ARG A 120 -15.89 -6.33 -11.04
N LEU A 121 -14.62 -5.93 -11.06
CA LEU A 121 -14.14 -4.75 -10.36
C LEU A 121 -13.55 -3.72 -11.33
N VAL A 122 -13.60 -2.46 -10.93
CA VAL A 122 -12.88 -1.34 -11.56
C VAL A 122 -11.43 -1.35 -11.08
N PHE A 123 -10.51 -1.17 -12.02
CA PHE A 123 -9.08 -1.00 -11.77
C PHE A 123 -8.49 0.03 -12.76
N GLY A 124 -7.30 0.54 -12.43
CA GLY A 124 -6.51 1.41 -13.29
C GLY A 124 -5.69 0.60 -14.28
N CYS A 125 -5.85 0.92 -15.56
CA CYS A 125 -4.99 0.51 -16.65
C CYS A 125 -3.97 1.63 -16.87
N GLU A 126 -2.82 1.50 -16.22
CA GLU A 126 -1.80 2.54 -16.14
C GLU A 126 -1.13 2.78 -17.50
N THR A 127 -0.96 4.06 -17.84
CA THR A 127 -0.40 4.53 -19.12
C THR A 127 0.84 5.40 -18.94
N ALA A 128 1.08 5.90 -17.73
CA ALA A 128 2.30 6.60 -17.35
C ALA A 128 2.51 6.55 -15.83
N GLU A 129 3.77 6.41 -15.42
CA GLU A 129 4.21 6.44 -14.03
C GLU A 129 5.52 7.24 -13.89
N SER A 130 5.88 7.62 -12.67
CA SER A 130 7.12 8.35 -12.39
C SER A 130 7.68 8.03 -11.01
N GLY A 131 8.94 8.42 -10.79
CA GLY A 131 9.61 8.27 -9.50
C GLY A 131 9.81 6.81 -9.13
N ASP A 132 9.70 6.50 -7.84
CA ASP A 132 9.98 5.18 -7.29
C ASP A 132 9.09 4.08 -7.89
N ILE A 133 7.87 4.43 -8.34
CA ILE A 133 6.94 3.50 -8.99
C ILE A 133 7.52 2.99 -10.32
N HIS A 134 8.18 3.86 -11.09
CA HIS A 134 8.79 3.49 -12.37
C HIS A 134 9.90 2.45 -12.23
N ASP A 135 10.66 2.53 -11.13
CA ASP A 135 11.80 1.64 -10.90
C ASP A 135 11.46 0.47 -9.97
N GLN A 136 10.20 0.34 -9.56
CA GLN A 136 9.77 -0.71 -8.64
C GLN A 136 9.67 -2.07 -9.34
N ARG A 137 9.99 -3.12 -8.59
CA ARG A 137 9.84 -4.50 -9.07
C ARG A 137 8.38 -4.96 -9.16
N ALA A 138 7.53 -4.58 -8.21
CA ALA A 138 6.11 -4.93 -8.22
C ALA A 138 5.40 -4.37 -9.45
N ASP A 139 4.36 -5.05 -9.93
CA ASP A 139 3.68 -4.65 -11.16
C ASP A 139 2.70 -3.50 -10.94
N GLY A 140 2.45 -3.10 -9.69
CA GLY A 140 1.47 -2.07 -9.40
C GLY A 140 1.03 -2.12 -7.95
N ILE A 141 -0.12 -1.52 -7.68
CA ILE A 141 -0.62 -1.36 -6.32
C ILE A 141 -2.04 -1.90 -6.21
N MET A 142 -2.31 -2.63 -5.13
CA MET A 142 -3.63 -3.04 -4.68
C MET A 142 -4.06 -2.08 -3.56
N GLY A 143 -4.93 -1.12 -3.90
CA GLY A 143 -5.39 -0.11 -2.95
C GLY A 143 -6.48 -0.61 -2.01
N LEU A 144 -6.18 -0.60 -0.71
CA LEU A 144 -7.03 -1.04 0.41
C LEU A 144 -7.59 0.13 1.22
N GLY A 145 -7.20 1.37 0.93
CA GLY A 145 -7.77 2.58 1.50
C GLY A 145 -9.26 2.74 1.17
N ARG A 146 -9.94 3.66 1.84
CA ARG A 146 -11.38 3.89 1.65
C ARG A 146 -11.64 4.74 0.42
N GLY A 147 -12.33 4.21 -0.57
CA GLY A 147 -12.68 4.89 -1.81
C GLY A 147 -13.37 3.96 -2.80
N ALA A 148 -14.19 4.54 -3.67
CA ALA A 148 -15.04 3.80 -4.61
C ALA A 148 -14.28 2.85 -5.56
N TYR A 149 -13.00 3.11 -5.82
CA TYR A 149 -12.13 2.27 -6.68
C TYR A 149 -11.16 1.39 -5.88
N SER A 150 -11.24 1.41 -4.55
CA SER A 150 -10.48 0.48 -3.71
C SER A 150 -11.05 -0.93 -3.87
N ILE A 151 -10.19 -1.94 -3.77
CA ILE A 151 -10.67 -3.32 -3.89
C ILE A 151 -11.57 -3.69 -2.71
N VAL A 152 -11.31 -3.11 -1.54
CA VAL A 152 -12.07 -3.33 -0.30
C VAL A 152 -13.51 -2.84 -0.45
N ASP A 153 -13.71 -1.58 -0.82
CA ASP A 153 -15.07 -1.03 -0.92
C ASP A 153 -15.86 -1.69 -2.05
N GLN A 154 -15.22 -2.03 -3.18
CA GLN A 154 -15.90 -2.69 -4.28
C GLN A 154 -16.36 -4.11 -3.93
N LEU A 155 -15.57 -4.89 -3.18
CA LEU A 155 -15.96 -6.22 -2.72
C LEU A 155 -17.04 -6.18 -1.63
N ILE A 156 -17.04 -5.15 -0.78
CA ILE A 156 -18.12 -4.94 0.19
C ILE A 156 -19.41 -4.58 -0.55
N ASN A 157 -19.35 -3.67 -1.53
CA ASN A 157 -20.52 -3.22 -2.29
C ASN A 157 -21.15 -4.31 -3.16
N SER A 158 -20.36 -5.28 -3.62
CA SER A 158 -20.85 -6.48 -4.34
C SER A 158 -21.34 -7.59 -3.40
N ASN A 159 -21.23 -7.41 -2.07
CA ASN A 159 -21.48 -8.44 -1.05
C ASN A 159 -20.55 -9.66 -1.14
N ALA A 160 -19.41 -9.53 -1.82
CA ALA A 160 -18.41 -10.58 -1.93
C ALA A 160 -17.61 -10.76 -0.62
N MET A 161 -17.58 -9.76 0.25
CA MET A 161 -17.02 -9.88 1.60
C MET A 161 -17.70 -8.97 2.62
N THR A 162 -17.51 -9.28 3.91
CA THR A 162 -17.84 -8.39 5.01
C THR A 162 -16.89 -7.19 5.08
N ALA A 163 -17.31 -6.08 5.69
CA ALA A 163 -16.52 -4.85 5.84
C ALA A 163 -15.36 -4.96 6.85
N SER A 164 -14.43 -5.88 6.63
CA SER A 164 -13.24 -6.13 7.44
C SER A 164 -12.19 -6.85 6.60
N PHE A 165 -10.92 -6.62 6.91
CA PHE A 165 -9.79 -7.40 6.41
C PHE A 165 -8.71 -7.42 7.51
N SER A 166 -7.70 -8.29 7.35
CA SER A 166 -6.58 -8.41 8.29
C SER A 166 -5.28 -8.62 7.54
N LEU A 167 -4.21 -7.98 8.03
CA LEU A 167 -2.86 -8.03 7.48
C LEU A 167 -1.93 -8.62 8.55
N CYS A 168 -1.22 -9.69 8.23
CA CYS A 168 -0.24 -10.32 9.10
C CYS A 168 1.08 -10.50 8.35
N TYR A 169 2.08 -9.71 8.69
CA TYR A 169 3.39 -9.74 8.05
C TYR A 169 4.34 -10.70 8.77
N GLY A 170 5.11 -11.45 7.99
CA GLY A 170 6.22 -12.25 8.50
C GLY A 170 7.33 -11.36 9.03
N GLY A 171 7.96 -11.79 10.13
CA GLY A 171 9.08 -11.07 10.72
C GLY A 171 10.32 -10.99 9.82
N MET A 172 11.27 -10.14 10.19
CA MET A 172 12.59 -10.07 9.57
C MET A 172 13.24 -11.47 9.55
N GLY A 173 13.60 -11.97 8.35
CA GLY A 173 14.21 -13.29 8.15
C GLY A 173 13.23 -14.47 7.97
N GLN A 174 11.94 -14.29 8.24
CA GLN A 174 10.90 -15.31 7.94
C GLN A 174 10.26 -15.10 6.56
N GLY A 175 10.17 -13.83 6.12
CA GLY A 175 9.59 -13.45 4.83
C GLY A 175 8.06 -13.62 4.76
N GLY A 176 7.47 -13.00 3.74
CA GLY A 176 6.05 -13.17 3.41
C GLY A 176 5.05 -12.76 4.49
N GLY A 177 3.88 -13.41 4.51
CA GLY A 177 2.78 -13.11 5.43
C GLY A 177 1.44 -13.60 4.89
N ALA A 178 0.33 -13.12 5.48
CA ALA A 178 -1.02 -13.44 5.02
C ALA A 178 -1.96 -12.23 5.12
N MET A 179 -2.87 -12.15 4.15
CA MET A 179 -4.04 -11.29 4.13
C MET A 179 -5.30 -12.12 4.31
N VAL A 180 -6.27 -11.61 5.05
CA VAL A 180 -7.64 -12.12 4.99
C VAL A 180 -8.56 -11.00 4.56
N MET A 181 -9.29 -11.21 3.46
CA MET A 181 -10.36 -10.34 2.99
C MET A 181 -11.67 -10.90 3.56
N GLY A 182 -12.35 -10.13 4.40
CA GLY A 182 -13.45 -10.59 5.25
C GLY A 182 -13.07 -10.69 6.73
N ALA A 183 -14.08 -10.85 7.58
CA ALA A 183 -13.92 -10.92 9.03
C ALA A 183 -13.30 -12.24 9.48
N ILE A 184 -12.45 -12.16 10.50
CA ILE A 184 -11.93 -13.31 11.24
C ILE A 184 -12.37 -13.22 12.71
N PRO A 185 -12.43 -14.34 13.44
CA PRO A 185 -12.56 -14.28 14.90
C PRO A 185 -11.42 -13.46 15.49
N ASN A 186 -11.75 -12.54 16.39
CA ASN A 186 -10.76 -11.69 17.04
C ASN A 186 -9.77 -12.57 17.82
N PRO A 187 -8.46 -12.44 17.58
CA PRO A 187 -7.45 -13.08 18.43
C PRO A 187 -7.64 -12.67 19.90
N PRO A 188 -7.40 -13.57 20.89
CA PRO A 188 -7.71 -13.32 22.30
C PRO A 188 -7.07 -12.05 22.90
N GLN A 189 -5.96 -11.56 22.33
CA GLN A 189 -5.21 -10.40 22.81
C GLN A 189 -5.36 -9.18 21.90
N MET A 190 -6.31 -9.20 20.96
CA MET A 190 -6.50 -8.08 20.04
C MET A 190 -7.04 -6.86 20.79
N VAL A 191 -6.36 -5.72 20.59
CA VAL A 191 -6.79 -4.41 21.09
C VAL A 191 -7.32 -3.58 19.93
N PHE A 192 -8.27 -2.71 20.22
CA PHE A 192 -8.92 -1.87 19.22
C PHE A 192 -8.68 -0.40 19.51
N THR A 193 -8.55 0.37 18.45
CA THR A 193 -8.62 1.83 18.47
C THR A 193 -9.56 2.32 17.38
N LYS A 194 -10.14 3.49 17.58
CA LYS A 194 -11.06 4.08 16.61
C LYS A 194 -10.28 4.67 15.44
N SER A 195 -10.70 4.34 14.23
CA SER A 195 -10.27 5.03 13.01
C SER A 195 -11.38 5.94 12.51
N ASP A 196 -11.14 7.25 12.43
CA ASP A 196 -12.15 8.21 11.95
C ASP A 196 -12.16 8.29 10.42
N PHE A 197 -13.08 7.55 9.81
CA PHE A 197 -13.28 7.53 8.35
C PHE A 197 -13.66 8.90 7.75
N ARG A 198 -14.11 9.87 8.57
CA ARG A 198 -14.44 11.22 8.09
C ARG A 198 -13.21 12.12 7.95
N ARG A 199 -12.09 11.74 8.56
CA ARG A 199 -10.85 12.50 8.51
C ARG A 199 -10.17 12.37 7.16
N SER A 200 -10.07 11.14 6.64
CA SER A 200 -9.46 10.87 5.34
C SER A 200 -9.87 9.51 4.80
N ALA A 201 -9.50 9.24 3.56
CA ALA A 201 -9.59 7.90 2.97
C ALA A 201 -8.70 6.86 3.66
N TYR A 202 -7.71 7.29 4.45
CA TYR A 202 -6.71 6.43 5.06
C TYR A 202 -7.18 5.87 6.41
N TYR A 203 -6.50 4.84 6.90
CA TYR A 203 -6.73 4.29 8.24
C TYR A 203 -6.00 5.14 9.28
N ASN A 204 -6.67 6.16 9.79
CA ASN A 204 -6.10 7.06 10.80
C ASN A 204 -6.24 6.50 12.21
N LEU A 205 -5.33 6.88 13.10
CA LEU A 205 -5.46 6.72 14.55
C LEU A 205 -5.11 8.01 15.27
N GLU A 206 -5.62 8.15 16.49
CA GLU A 206 -5.26 9.23 17.41
C GLU A 206 -4.04 8.81 18.24
N LEU A 207 -2.88 9.42 17.96
CA LEU A 207 -1.64 9.14 18.67
C LEU A 207 -1.42 10.19 19.76
N HIS A 208 -1.63 9.80 21.01
CA HIS A 208 -1.47 10.71 22.14
C HIS A 208 0.00 10.89 22.57
N GLN A 209 0.78 9.81 22.56
CA GLN A 209 2.12 9.82 23.15
C GLN A 209 2.97 8.69 22.59
N VAL A 210 4.27 8.96 22.50
CA VAL A 210 5.31 7.95 22.23
C VAL A 210 6.11 7.76 23.50
N ILE A 211 6.38 6.51 23.87
CA ILE A 211 7.10 6.14 25.10
C ILE A 211 8.33 5.35 24.71
N VAL A 212 9.51 5.77 25.17
CA VAL A 212 10.79 5.09 24.95
C VAL A 212 11.34 4.62 26.30
N ALA A 213 11.50 3.31 26.46
CA ALA A 213 11.96 2.68 27.71
C ALA A 213 11.19 3.16 28.96
N GLY A 214 9.87 3.26 28.86
CA GLY A 214 9.00 3.72 29.95
C GLY A 214 8.95 5.24 30.16
N THR A 215 9.74 6.01 29.41
CA THR A 215 9.75 7.48 29.48
C THR A 215 8.97 8.08 28.30
N PRO A 216 7.90 8.84 28.56
CA PRO A 216 7.24 9.62 27.53
C PRO A 216 8.15 10.63 26.84
N LEU A 217 8.00 10.78 25.52
CA LEU A 217 8.61 11.89 24.81
C LEU A 217 7.96 13.22 25.22
N ALA A 218 8.77 14.25 25.45
CA ALA A 218 8.31 15.61 25.71
C ALA A 218 7.90 16.31 24.40
N VAL A 219 6.87 15.78 23.74
CA VAL A 219 6.31 16.28 22.48
C VAL A 219 4.83 16.54 22.68
N ASP A 220 4.35 17.71 22.29
CA ASP A 220 2.93 18.05 22.35
C ASP A 220 2.12 17.11 21.44
N PRO A 221 1.05 16.45 21.93
CA PRO A 221 0.22 15.56 21.10
C PRO A 221 -0.29 16.19 19.80
N VAL A 222 -0.44 17.53 19.74
CA VAL A 222 -0.85 18.24 18.52
C VAL A 222 0.09 18.00 17.34
N VAL A 223 1.37 17.68 17.62
CA VAL A 223 2.36 17.37 16.59
C VAL A 223 1.96 16.11 15.80
N PHE A 224 1.31 15.14 16.44
CA PHE A 224 0.86 13.90 15.80
C PHE A 224 -0.51 14.02 15.12
N ASP A 225 -1.23 15.12 15.35
CA ASP A 225 -2.60 15.33 14.84
C ASP A 225 -2.66 16.25 13.60
N SER A 226 -1.52 16.57 12.98
CA SER A 226 -1.49 17.47 11.82
C SER A 226 -2.05 16.84 10.53
N LYS A 227 -2.79 17.62 9.73
CA LYS A 227 -3.41 17.22 8.44
C LYS A 227 -4.25 15.94 8.53
N PHE A 228 -3.63 14.79 8.26
CA PHE A 228 -4.28 13.47 8.26
C PHE A 228 -4.11 12.73 9.60
N GLY A 229 -3.44 13.34 10.59
CA GLY A 229 -3.09 12.68 11.84
C GLY A 229 -2.07 11.55 11.63
N THR A 230 -2.14 10.50 12.45
CA THR A 230 -1.29 9.31 12.30
C THR A 230 -1.98 8.30 11.40
N VAL A 231 -1.32 7.91 10.30
CA VAL A 231 -1.85 6.95 9.30
C VAL A 231 -1.21 5.59 9.50
N ILE A 232 -2.02 4.52 9.47
CA ILE A 232 -1.56 3.14 9.35
C ILE A 232 -1.47 2.78 7.87
N ASP A 233 -0.24 2.67 7.40
CA ASP A 233 0.05 2.47 5.99
C ASP A 233 0.94 1.25 5.79
N SER A 234 0.47 0.31 4.97
CA SER A 234 1.17 -0.91 4.58
C SER A 234 1.99 -0.74 3.30
N GLY A 235 1.73 0.31 2.51
CA GLY A 235 2.49 0.65 1.32
C GLY A 235 3.82 1.33 1.66
N THR A 236 3.98 1.84 2.89
CA THR A 236 5.22 2.48 3.33
C THR A 236 6.09 1.55 4.18
N THR A 237 7.39 1.56 3.92
CA THR A 237 8.36 0.68 4.60
C THR A 237 8.65 1.11 6.05
N TYR A 238 8.79 2.42 6.27
CA TYR A 238 9.27 2.98 7.53
C TYR A 238 8.17 3.73 8.27
N ALA A 239 8.34 3.88 9.59
CA ALA A 239 7.52 4.82 10.36
C ALA A 239 8.09 6.24 10.20
N TYR A 240 7.25 7.17 9.77
CA TYR A 240 7.63 8.58 9.60
C TYR A 240 7.10 9.41 10.75
N PHE A 241 7.98 10.25 11.29
CA PHE A 241 7.65 11.20 12.36
C PHE A 241 7.82 12.64 11.85
N PRO A 242 7.00 13.59 12.33
CA PRO A 242 7.35 15.00 12.24
C PRO A 242 8.75 15.23 12.84
N ASP A 243 9.53 16.14 12.25
CA ASP A 243 10.94 16.37 12.60
C ASP A 243 11.17 16.56 14.13
N ILE A 244 10.29 17.32 14.79
CA ILE A 244 10.35 17.54 16.24
C ILE A 244 10.20 16.22 17.01
N ALA A 245 9.27 15.37 16.61
CA ALA A 245 9.04 14.06 17.24
C ALA A 245 10.18 13.07 16.93
N TYR A 246 10.69 13.08 15.69
CA TYR A 246 11.83 12.24 15.30
C TYR A 246 13.08 12.55 16.11
N LYS A 247 13.40 13.84 16.30
CA LYS A 247 14.54 14.29 17.12
C LYS A 247 14.37 13.88 18.59
N ALA A 248 13.18 14.09 19.16
CA ALA A 248 12.90 13.65 20.53
C ALA A 248 13.02 12.13 20.69
N PHE A 249 12.51 11.36 19.73
CA PHE A 249 12.56 9.91 19.72
C PHE A 249 14.00 9.40 19.66
N THR A 250 14.78 9.87 18.69
CA THR A 250 16.18 9.44 18.50
C THR A 250 17.07 9.84 19.68
N GLN A 251 16.84 11.02 20.26
CA GLN A 251 17.51 11.44 21.49
C GLN A 251 17.20 10.50 22.65
N ALA A 252 15.91 10.23 22.92
CA ALA A 252 15.50 9.31 23.98
C ALA A 252 16.04 7.89 23.76
N LEU A 253 16.01 7.39 22.51
CA LEU A 253 16.55 6.07 22.16
C LEU A 253 18.05 6.01 22.45
N SER A 254 18.80 7.04 22.08
CA SER A 254 20.25 7.07 22.27
C SER A 254 20.72 7.07 23.72
N GLN A 255 19.87 7.48 24.65
CA GLN A 255 20.15 7.37 26.09
C GLN A 255 20.01 5.93 26.61
N GLN A 256 19.30 5.06 25.88
CA GLN A 256 19.04 3.67 26.26
C GLN A 256 19.99 2.68 25.58
N VAL A 257 20.51 3.02 24.41
CA VAL A 257 21.38 2.15 23.63
C VAL A 257 22.84 2.32 24.07
N LYS A 258 23.46 1.22 24.56
CA LYS A 258 24.87 1.16 24.97
C LYS A 258 25.74 0.52 23.90
N LEU A 259 25.62 1.00 22.67
CA LEU A 259 26.38 0.54 21.52
C LEU A 259 27.06 1.74 20.86
N ASP A 260 28.14 1.47 20.12
CA ASP A 260 28.83 2.50 19.38
C ASP A 260 27.97 2.97 18.21
N ARG A 261 27.83 4.29 18.07
CA ARG A 261 27.18 4.87 16.90
C ARG A 261 28.04 4.63 15.66
N ILE A 262 27.39 4.24 14.58
CA ILE A 262 28.01 4.06 13.26
C ILE A 262 27.26 4.89 12.23
N ASP A 263 27.90 5.14 11.10
CA ASP A 263 27.24 5.79 9.98
C ASP A 263 26.14 4.90 9.41
N GLY A 264 25.03 5.53 9.02
CA GLY A 264 23.94 4.86 8.33
C GLY A 264 24.33 4.42 6.92
N PRO A 265 23.63 3.42 6.36
CA PRO A 265 23.89 2.94 5.00
C PRO A 265 23.54 3.97 3.92
N ASP A 266 22.66 4.94 4.22
CA ASP A 266 22.28 6.02 3.32
C ASP A 266 22.65 7.38 3.93
N SER A 267 23.58 8.08 3.28
CA SER A 267 24.04 9.41 3.72
C SER A 267 23.02 10.53 3.53
N HIS A 268 21.93 10.30 2.78
CA HIS A 268 20.90 11.30 2.55
C HIS A 268 19.89 11.41 3.70
N TYR A 269 19.82 10.40 4.57
CA TYR A 269 18.93 10.38 5.72
C TYR A 269 19.74 10.60 7.02
N PRO A 270 19.20 11.37 7.98
CA PRO A 270 19.81 11.55 9.30
C PRO A 270 19.55 10.32 10.19
N ASP A 271 20.01 9.17 9.72
CA ASP A 271 19.82 7.89 10.39
C ASP A 271 20.63 7.82 11.68
N VAL A 272 20.04 7.17 12.69
CA VAL A 272 20.74 6.85 13.94
C VAL A 272 21.00 5.36 13.98
N CYS A 273 22.22 4.97 13.60
CA CYS A 273 22.66 3.58 13.54
C CYS A 273 23.66 3.23 14.66
N TYR A 274 23.66 1.96 15.05
CA TYR A 274 24.55 1.43 16.09
C TYR A 274 25.22 0.13 15.61
N GLY A 275 26.51 -0.02 15.88
CA GLY A 275 27.30 -1.22 15.59
C GLY A 275 27.37 -2.17 16.79
N GLY A 276 27.72 -3.44 16.54
CA GLY A 276 27.99 -4.42 17.62
C GLY A 276 26.76 -5.12 18.21
N ALA A 277 25.56 -4.92 17.65
CA ALA A 277 24.40 -5.72 18.00
C ALA A 277 24.49 -7.12 17.34
N GLY A 278 24.66 -8.18 18.14
CA GLY A 278 24.67 -9.56 17.66
C GLY A 278 26.04 -10.23 17.50
N THR A 279 27.10 -9.65 18.07
CA THR A 279 28.36 -10.37 18.36
C THR A 279 28.24 -11.15 19.66
#